data_AF-A0A1W9P0P3-F1
#
_entry.id   AF-A0A1W9P0P3-F1
#
_cell.length_a   1.000
_cell.length_b   1.000
_cell.length_c   1.000
_cell.angle_alpha   90.00
_cell.angle_beta   90.00
_cell.angle_gamma   90.00
#
_symmetry.space_group_name_H-M   'P 1'
#
loop_
_entity.id
_entity.type
_entity.pdbx_description
1 polymer ?
#
loop_
_entity_poly.entity_id
_entity_poly.type
_entity_poly.pdbx_seq_one_letter_code
_entity_poly.pdbx_strand_id
1 'polypeptide(L)'
;SKTDLLISIVKTLNGDIYLSGAGGRNYIDEEKFKKEHIEIRYYQYGSFVYPQLWGKFIPNLSILDLLFNCGEESRNMIINRWGYEKD
;
A
#
# COMPACT_ATOMS: atom_id res chain seq x y z
N SER A 1 4.50 3.14 -22.18
CA SER A 1 3.62 2.21 -21.43
C SER A 1 3.45 2.72 -20.00
N LYS A 2 2.50 2.19 -19.21
CA LYS A 2 2.33 2.57 -17.79
C LYS A 2 3.62 2.35 -17.00
N THR A 3 4.29 1.22 -17.21
CA THR A 3 5.59 0.89 -16.61
C THR A 3 6.68 1.92 -16.91
N ASP A 4 6.79 2.38 -18.17
CA ASP A 4 7.85 3.33 -18.55
C ASP A 4 7.69 4.68 -17.82
N LEU A 5 6.44 5.10 -17.56
CA LEU A 5 6.17 6.32 -16.78
C LEU A 5 6.66 6.16 -15.33
N LEU A 6 6.40 5.00 -14.71
CA LEU A 6 6.85 4.73 -13.33
C LEU A 6 8.38 4.73 -13.23
N ILE A 7 9.06 4.06 -14.17
CA ILE A 7 10.52 4.07 -14.26
C ILE A 7 11.06 5.49 -14.44
N SER A 8 10.42 6.31 -15.29
CA SER A 8 10.86 7.69 -15.53
C SER A 8 10.77 8.55 -14.27
N ILE A 9 9.75 8.36 -13.44
CA ILE A 9 9.58 9.07 -12.16
C ILE A 9 10.72 8.68 -11.21
N VAL A 10 10.98 7.37 -11.06
CA VAL A 10 12.04 6.87 -10.18
C VAL A 10 13.40 7.45 -10.58
N LYS A 11 13.74 7.40 -11.87
CA LYS A 11 14.99 7.97 -12.39
C LYS A 11 15.10 9.48 -12.20
N THR A 12 14.01 10.21 -12.43
CA THR A 12 13.97 11.68 -12.25
C THR A 12 14.26 12.09 -10.80
N LEU A 13 13.89 11.23 -9.85
CA LEU A 13 14.14 11.43 -8.42
C LEU A 13 15.44 10.78 -7.93
N ASN A 14 16.28 10.25 -8.84
CA ASN A 14 17.48 9.49 -8.51
C ASN A 14 17.23 8.30 -7.55
N GLY A 15 16.03 7.72 -7.61
CA GLY A 15 15.69 6.54 -6.82
C GLY A 15 16.12 5.23 -7.50
N ASP A 16 16.17 4.18 -6.70
CA ASP A 16 16.52 2.80 -7.09
C ASP A 16 15.42 1.79 -6.70
N ILE A 17 14.39 2.22 -5.98
CA ILE A 17 13.27 1.38 -5.55
C ILE A 17 11.94 2.03 -5.94
N TYR A 18 11.04 1.25 -6.53
CA TYR A 18 9.64 1.60 -6.72
C TYR A 18 8.74 0.75 -5.82
N LEU A 19 8.06 1.40 -4.88
CA LEU A 19 7.09 0.75 -4.00
C LEU A 19 5.68 0.84 -4.62
N SER A 20 5.12 -0.32 -4.93
CA SER A 20 3.79 -0.46 -5.53
C SER A 20 2.80 -1.11 -4.55
N GLY A 21 1.52 -0.78 -4.67
CA GLY A 21 0.48 -1.58 -4.00
C GLY A 21 0.35 -2.96 -4.65
N ALA A 22 -0.12 -3.97 -3.92
CA ALA A 22 -0.28 -5.34 -4.43
C ALA A 22 -1.03 -5.45 -5.78
N GLY A 23 -2.01 -4.59 -6.05
CA GLY A 23 -2.72 -4.53 -7.33
C GLY A 23 -1.86 -4.09 -8.53
N GLY A 24 -0.68 -3.52 -8.27
CA GLY A 24 0.31 -3.14 -9.28
C GLY A 24 0.82 -4.32 -10.12
N ARG A 25 0.93 -5.51 -9.51
CA ARG A 25 1.37 -6.74 -10.19
C ARG A 25 0.54 -7.07 -11.45
N ASN A 26 -0.69 -6.57 -11.54
CA ASN A 26 -1.59 -6.84 -12.66
C ASN A 26 -1.24 -6.09 -13.95
N TYR A 27 -0.43 -5.03 -13.88
CA TYR A 27 -0.16 -4.19 -15.05
C TYR A 27 1.30 -3.72 -15.17
N ILE A 28 2.13 -3.97 -14.15
CA ILE A 28 3.54 -3.61 -14.18
C ILE A 28 4.34 -4.70 -14.92
N ASP A 29 5.26 -4.25 -15.76
CA ASP A 29 6.24 -5.09 -16.44
C ASP A 29 7.56 -5.05 -15.65
N GLU A 30 7.76 -6.02 -14.78
CA GLU A 30 8.90 -6.09 -13.85
C GLU A 30 10.25 -6.21 -14.58
N GLU A 31 10.27 -6.81 -15.78
CA GLU A 31 11.49 -6.95 -16.56
C GLU A 31 12.03 -5.60 -17.04
N LYS A 32 11.15 -4.61 -17.25
CA LYS A 32 11.59 -3.25 -17.56
C LYS A 32 12.24 -2.56 -16.36
N PHE A 33 11.72 -2.76 -15.17
CA PHE A 33 12.33 -2.25 -13.93
C PHE A 33 13.72 -2.85 -13.73
N LYS A 34 13.83 -4.17 -13.90
CA LYS A 34 15.09 -4.92 -13.78
C LYS A 34 16.16 -4.45 -14.76
N LYS A 35 15.80 -4.18 -16.03
CA LYS A 35 16.71 -3.65 -17.06
C LYS A 35 17.30 -2.29 -16.69
N GLU A 36 16.57 -1.52 -15.89
CA GLU A 36 16.95 -0.17 -15.49
C GLU A 36 17.58 -0.13 -14.09
N HIS A 37 17.90 -1.30 -13.53
CA HIS A 37 18.44 -1.46 -12.18
C HIS A 37 17.58 -0.83 -11.08
N ILE A 38 16.25 -0.87 -11.27
CA ILE A 38 15.28 -0.42 -10.27
C ILE A 38 14.61 -1.65 -9.64
N GLU A 39 14.68 -1.75 -8.33
CA GLU A 39 13.96 -2.75 -7.55
C GLU A 39 12.48 -2.39 -7.49
N ILE A 40 11.59 -3.37 -7.72
CA ILE A 40 10.18 -3.21 -7.47
C ILE A 40 9.78 -3.97 -6.20
N ARG A 41 9.17 -3.25 -5.26
CA ARG A 41 8.60 -3.84 -4.03
C ARG A 41 7.09 -3.71 -4.04
N TYR A 42 6.43 -4.69 -3.45
CA TYR A 42 4.98 -4.69 -3.32
C TYR A 42 4.55 -4.63 -1.87
N TYR A 43 3.67 -3.68 -1.58
CA TYR A 43 3.09 -3.49 -0.26
C TYR A 43 1.63 -3.93 -0.26
N GLN A 44 1.24 -4.68 0.77
CA GLN A 44 -0.15 -5.07 0.99
C GLN A 44 -0.65 -4.49 2.31
N TYR A 45 -1.72 -3.71 2.25
CA TYR A 45 -2.39 -3.22 3.45
C TYR A 45 -2.89 -4.38 4.30
N GLY A 46 -2.56 -4.35 5.60
CA GLY A 46 -3.11 -5.26 6.58
C GLY A 46 -4.61 -5.01 6.74
N SER A 47 -5.40 -6.08 6.82
CA SER A 47 -6.80 -6.00 7.23
C SER A 47 -6.89 -6.23 8.72
N PHE A 48 -7.55 -5.32 9.45
CA PHE A 48 -7.85 -5.52 10.86
C PHE A 48 -9.30 -5.14 11.15
N VAL A 49 -9.92 -5.95 12.01
CA VAL A 49 -11.28 -5.70 12.50
C VAL A 49 -11.20 -4.73 13.68
N TYR A 50 -12.09 -3.75 13.68
CA TYR A 50 -12.25 -2.78 14.76
C TYR A 50 -13.74 -2.65 15.14
N PRO A 51 -14.03 -2.19 16.37
CA PRO A 51 -15.41 -2.00 16.82
C PRO A 51 -16.15 -1.01 15.92
N GLN A 52 -17.40 -1.31 15.60
CA GLN A 52 -18.34 -0.37 14.98
C GLN A 52 -19.33 0.09 16.05
N LEU A 53 -19.57 1.40 16.14
CA LEU A 53 -20.54 1.96 17.08
C LEU A 53 -21.96 1.48 16.78
N TRP A 54 -22.25 1.18 15.51
CA TRP A 54 -23.57 0.74 15.05
C TRP A 54 -23.47 -0.49 14.15
N GLY A 55 -23.71 -1.66 14.74
CA GLY A 55 -23.85 -2.92 14.00
C GLY A 55 -22.54 -3.68 13.80
N LYS A 56 -22.46 -4.43 12.70
CA LYS A 56 -21.35 -5.34 12.41
C LYS A 56 -20.23 -4.63 11.65
N PHE A 57 -19.01 -5.13 11.79
CA PHE A 57 -17.86 -4.68 11.02
C PHE A 57 -18.10 -4.76 9.50
N ILE A 58 -17.70 -3.70 8.80
CA ILE A 58 -17.71 -3.62 7.34
C ILE A 58 -16.25 -3.44 6.88
N PRO A 59 -15.70 -4.35 6.07
CA PRO A 59 -14.32 -4.26 5.61
C PRO A 59 -14.14 -3.16 4.54
N ASN A 60 -12.89 -2.74 4.35
CA ASN A 60 -12.45 -1.82 3.27
C ASN A 60 -13.10 -0.42 3.33
N LEU A 61 -13.50 0.04 4.51
CA LEU A 61 -13.94 1.42 4.71
C LEU A 61 -12.75 2.39 4.81
N SER A 62 -13.06 3.69 4.67
CA SER A 62 -12.09 4.78 4.81
C SER A 62 -11.44 4.79 6.20
N ILE A 63 -10.22 5.32 6.29
CA ILE A 63 -9.56 5.57 7.58
C ILE A 63 -10.39 6.46 8.51
N LEU A 64 -11.26 7.31 7.96
CA LEU A 64 -12.19 8.14 8.73
C LEU A 64 -13.17 7.31 9.54
N ASP A 65 -13.59 6.15 9.02
CA ASP A 65 -14.49 5.24 9.73
C ASP A 65 -13.81 4.66 10.97
N LEU A 66 -12.56 4.21 10.83
CA LEU A 66 -11.75 3.79 11.97
C LEU A 66 -11.58 4.92 13.00
N LEU A 67 -11.26 6.14 12.54
CA LEU A 67 -11.02 7.30 13.42
C LEU A 67 -12.27 7.66 14.23
N PHE A 68 -13.45 7.67 13.62
CA PHE A 68 -14.68 8.04 14.33
C PHE A 68 -15.23 6.91 15.20
N ASN A 69 -14.90 5.65 14.90
CA ASN A 69 -15.27 4.53 15.76
C ASN A 69 -14.32 4.31 16.94
N CYS A 70 -13.02 4.59 16.79
CA CYS A 70 -11.99 4.22 17.77
C CYS A 70 -11.19 5.40 18.36
N GLY A 71 -11.33 6.62 17.83
CA GLY A 71 -10.67 7.81 18.36
C GLY A 71 -9.14 7.68 18.37
N GLU A 72 -8.51 7.97 19.51
CA GLU A 72 -7.05 7.91 19.66
C GLU A 72 -6.49 6.49 19.47
N GLU A 73 -7.27 5.45 19.79
CA GLU A 73 -6.84 4.05 19.67
C GLU A 73 -6.61 3.65 18.21
N SER A 74 -7.23 4.34 17.25
CA SER A 74 -6.98 4.15 15.82
C SER A 74 -5.49 4.21 15.48
N ARG A 75 -4.71 5.06 16.17
CA ARG A 75 -3.26 5.17 15.94
C ARG A 75 -2.54 3.87 16.29
N ASN A 76 -2.85 3.26 17.43
CA ASN A 76 -2.25 2.01 17.86
C ASN A 76 -2.64 0.86 16.93
N MET A 77 -3.89 0.86 16.45
CA MET A 77 -4.37 -0.14 15.48
C MET A 77 -3.63 -0.04 14.15
N ILE A 78 -3.38 1.17 13.66
CA ILE A 78 -2.58 1.41 12.46
C ILE A 78 -1.15 0.94 12.73
N ILE A 79 -0.42 1.53 13.68
CA ILE A 79 1.02 1.28 13.85
C ILE A 79 1.36 -0.21 14.02
N ASN A 80 0.54 -0.96 14.77
CA ASN A 80 0.83 -2.36 15.09
C ASN A 80 0.29 -3.36 14.07
N ARG A 81 -0.59 -2.94 13.16
CA ARG A 81 -1.27 -3.84 12.20
C ARG A 81 -1.24 -3.32 10.76
N TRP A 82 -0.50 -2.25 10.50
CA TRP A 82 -0.31 -1.71 9.15
C TRP A 82 0.52 -2.70 8.33
N GLY A 83 0.29 -2.67 7.02
CA GLY A 83 0.66 -3.69 6.05
C GLY A 83 2.09 -4.23 6.07
N TYR A 84 2.31 -5.27 5.28
CA TYR A 84 3.59 -5.93 5.12
C TYR A 84 4.09 -5.77 3.68
N GLU A 85 5.42 -5.70 3.53
CA GLU A 85 6.04 -6.00 2.25
C GLU A 85 5.76 -7.47 1.94
N LYS A 86 5.22 -7.72 0.76
CA LYS A 86 4.96 -9.08 0.29
C LYS A 86 6.02 -9.41 -0.76
N ASP A 87 6.95 -10.28 -0.37
CA ASP A 87 7.89 -10.96 -1.27
C ASP A 87 7.15 -11.48 -2.53
#